data_AF-A0A2A2CD18-F1
#
_entry.id   AF-A0A2A2CD18-F1
#
_cell.length_a   1.000
_cell.length_b   1.000
_cell.length_c   1.000
_cell.angle_alpha   90.00
_cell.angle_beta   90.00
_cell.angle_gamma   90.00
#
_symmetry.space_group_name_H-M   'P 1'
#
loop_
_entity.id
_entity.type
_entity.pdbx_description
1 polymer ?
#
loop_
_entity_poly.entity_id
_entity_poly.type
_entity_poly.pdbx_seq_one_letter_code
_entity_poly.pdbx_strand_id
1 'polypeptide(L)'
;MTDFNAQPPVTTRSGTVHAPNLIHKRDGWHLSYCGSSAAYGCETTALVIDNRVFFVLKGDHRREWMEARTLWEALQYFVAHDDQVHPASEHRMALGLDADSFGLMPTLLAAVTRVRFNLLQEYFAEV
;
A
#
# COMPACT_ATOMS: atom_id res chain seq x y z
N MET A 1 4.02 0.94 -21.63
CA MET A 1 3.69 1.26 -20.23
C MET A 1 2.17 1.32 -20.16
N THR A 2 1.50 0.29 -19.61
CA THR A 2 0.12 0.35 -19.05
C THR A 2 -0.39 -1.06 -18.71
N ASP A 3 0.11 -1.69 -17.65
CA ASP A 3 -0.56 -2.87 -17.05
C ASP A 3 -1.49 -2.46 -15.89
N PHE A 4 -1.64 -1.15 -15.67
CA PHE A 4 -2.57 -0.57 -14.73
C PHE A 4 -3.94 -0.37 -15.40
N ASN A 5 -5.00 -0.78 -14.72
CA ASN A 5 -6.39 -0.65 -15.15
C ASN A 5 -7.13 0.30 -14.21
N ALA A 6 -8.20 0.95 -14.67
CA ALA A 6 -9.05 1.72 -13.78
C ALA A 6 -9.58 0.84 -12.63
N GLN A 7 -9.55 1.37 -11.40
CA GLN A 7 -10.13 0.68 -10.26
C GLN A 7 -11.64 0.47 -10.52
N PRO A 8 -12.15 -0.77 -10.36
CA PRO A 8 -13.57 -1.02 -10.54
C PRO A 8 -14.38 -0.22 -9.51
N PRO A 9 -15.56 0.26 -9.88
CA PRO A 9 -16.41 0.98 -8.95
C PRO A 9 -16.85 0.10 -7.78
N VAL A 10 -17.05 0.72 -6.62
CA VAL A 10 -17.56 0.05 -5.42
C VAL A 10 -19.03 0.43 -5.25
N THR A 11 -19.91 -0.57 -5.29
CA THR A 11 -21.34 -0.37 -5.02
C THR A 11 -21.59 -0.43 -3.52
N THR A 12 -22.14 0.65 -2.97
CA THR A 12 -22.53 0.77 -1.56
C THR A 12 -24.04 0.93 -1.45
N ARG A 13 -24.58 0.90 -0.22
CA ARG A 13 -26.01 1.22 0.02
C ARG A 13 -26.38 2.64 -0.43
N SER A 14 -25.41 3.54 -0.47
CA SER A 14 -25.60 4.96 -0.83
C SER A 14 -25.36 5.24 -2.32
N GLY A 15 -25.06 4.21 -3.12
CA GLY A 15 -24.79 4.33 -4.55
C GLY A 15 -23.41 3.81 -4.95
N THR A 16 -23.06 4.05 -6.21
CA THR A 16 -21.82 3.59 -6.83
C THR A 16 -20.73 4.64 -6.69
N VAL A 17 -19.60 4.26 -6.10
CA VAL A 17 -18.42 5.12 -5.95
C VAL A 17 -17.37 4.75 -7.00
N HIS A 18 -16.93 5.74 -7.77
CA HIS A 18 -15.85 5.60 -8.74
C HIS A 18 -14.57 6.21 -8.15
N ALA A 19 -13.62 5.37 -7.74
CA ALA A 19 -12.31 5.84 -7.32
C ALA A 19 -11.51 6.30 -8.55
N PRO A 20 -10.73 7.39 -8.45
CA PRO A 20 -9.90 7.87 -9.56
C PRO A 20 -8.65 6.99 -9.80
N ASN A 21 -8.46 5.95 -9.00
CA ASN A 21 -7.24 5.17 -8.97
C ASN A 21 -7.08 4.28 -10.21
N LEU A 22 -5.84 4.11 -10.63
CA LEU A 22 -5.41 3.03 -11.52
C LEU A 22 -4.77 1.93 -10.67
N ILE A 23 -5.08 0.67 -10.93
CA ILE A 23 -4.58 -0.48 -10.18
C ILE A 23 -3.89 -1.51 -11.05
N HIS A 24 -2.85 -2.16 -10.52
CA HIS A 24 -2.20 -3.31 -11.10
C HIS A 24 -2.27 -4.49 -10.13
N LYS A 25 -3.17 -5.45 -10.40
CA LYS A 25 -3.51 -6.55 -9.50
C LYS A 25 -2.50 -7.69 -9.55
N ARG A 26 -2.22 -8.27 -8.38
CA ARG A 26 -1.42 -9.49 -8.20
C ARG A 26 -2.10 -10.39 -7.17
N ASP A 27 -1.57 -11.59 -6.97
CA ASP A 27 -2.14 -12.54 -6.03
C ASP A 27 -1.88 -12.07 -4.58
N GLY A 28 -2.95 -11.76 -3.85
CA GLY A 28 -2.92 -11.27 -2.46
C GLY A 28 -2.55 -9.79 -2.24
N TRP A 29 -2.13 -9.07 -3.29
CA TRP A 29 -1.76 -7.64 -3.19
C TRP A 29 -1.88 -6.93 -4.55
N HIS A 30 -1.85 -5.59 -4.55
CA HIS A 30 -1.83 -4.80 -5.78
C HIS A 30 -1.16 -3.45 -5.58
N LEU A 31 -0.72 -2.84 -6.68
CA LEU A 31 -0.35 -1.43 -6.68
C LEU A 31 -1.57 -0.59 -7.06
N SER A 32 -1.75 0.56 -6.40
CA SER A 32 -2.82 1.52 -6.65
C SER A 32 -2.23 2.92 -6.77
N TYR A 33 -2.40 3.55 -7.93
CA TYR A 33 -1.94 4.90 -8.22
C TYR A 33 -3.12 5.87 -8.25
N CYS A 34 -3.02 6.95 -7.49
CA CYS A 34 -3.96 8.07 -7.54
C CYS A 34 -3.25 9.29 -8.13
N GLY A 35 -3.58 9.62 -9.39
CA GLY A 35 -3.07 10.84 -10.04
C GLY A 35 -3.78 12.13 -9.64
N SER A 36 -4.71 12.05 -8.67
CA SER A 36 -5.44 13.21 -8.16
C SER A 36 -4.85 13.64 -6.82
N SER A 37 -4.54 14.93 -6.71
CA SER A 37 -4.12 15.58 -5.46
C SER A 37 -5.29 15.93 -4.54
N ALA A 38 -6.55 15.75 -4.95
CA ALA A 38 -7.70 16.21 -4.19
C ALA A 38 -7.84 15.53 -2.81
N ALA A 39 -7.45 14.26 -2.71
CA ALA A 39 -7.56 13.48 -1.47
C ALA A 39 -6.28 13.50 -0.63
N TYR A 40 -5.12 13.44 -1.29
CA TYR A 40 -3.82 13.25 -0.63
C TYR A 40 -2.93 14.50 -0.65
N GLY A 41 -3.36 15.60 -1.28
CA GLY A 41 -2.53 16.79 -1.50
C GLY A 41 -1.43 16.62 -2.55
N CYS A 42 -1.15 15.39 -2.98
CA CYS A 42 -0.24 15.05 -4.07
C CYS A 42 -0.73 13.77 -4.78
N GLU A 43 -0.06 13.42 -5.88
CA GLU A 43 -0.18 12.07 -6.43
C GLU A 43 0.34 11.04 -5.42
N THR A 44 -0.22 9.83 -5.43
CA THR A 44 0.24 8.75 -4.56
C THR A 44 0.30 7.43 -5.30
N THR A 45 1.25 6.59 -4.90
CA THR A 45 1.28 5.18 -5.26
C THR A 45 1.25 4.37 -3.97
N ALA A 46 0.34 3.41 -3.90
CA ALA A 46 0.13 2.57 -2.74
C ALA A 46 0.33 1.10 -3.08
N LEU A 47 1.03 0.38 -2.20
CA LEU A 47 0.96 -1.07 -2.10
C LEU A 47 -0.22 -1.42 -1.19
N VAL A 48 -1.15 -2.19 -1.72
CA VAL A 48 -2.37 -2.60 -1.02
C VAL A 48 -2.35 -4.11 -0.82
N ILE A 49 -2.42 -4.55 0.42
CA ILE A 49 -2.36 -5.97 0.81
C ILE A 49 -3.75 -6.41 1.27
N ASP A 50 -4.25 -7.50 0.68
CA ASP A 50 -5.57 -8.07 0.95
C ASP A 50 -6.74 -7.06 0.90
N ASN A 51 -6.61 -6.00 0.08
CA ASN A 51 -7.57 -4.88 0.00
C ASN A 51 -7.83 -4.16 1.34
N ARG A 52 -6.93 -4.29 2.32
CA ARG A 52 -7.11 -3.79 3.69
C ARG A 52 -5.99 -2.89 4.18
N VAL A 53 -4.75 -3.25 3.87
CA VAL A 53 -3.57 -2.56 4.43
C VAL A 53 -2.93 -1.70 3.34
N PHE A 54 -2.71 -0.42 3.65
CA PHE A 54 -2.23 0.58 2.69
C PHE A 54 -0.84 1.13 3.05
N PHE A 55 0.17 0.73 2.26
CA PHE A 55 1.53 1.25 2.31
C PHE A 55 1.67 2.31 1.22
N VAL A 56 1.73 3.59 1.58
CA VAL A 56 1.51 4.71 0.65
C VAL A 56 2.76 5.59 0.52
N LEU A 57 3.24 5.76 -0.70
CA LEU A 57 4.31 6.70 -1.07
C LEU A 57 3.73 7.92 -1.80
N LYS A 58 4.39 9.07 -1.64
CA LYS A 58 4.11 10.31 -2.37
C LYS A 58 4.70 10.24 -3.78
N GLY A 59 3.87 10.45 -4.79
CA GLY A 59 4.27 10.51 -6.21
C GLY A 59 3.89 9.28 -7.03
N ASP A 60 4.28 9.30 -8.30
CA ASP A 60 4.10 8.21 -9.26
C ASP A 60 5.32 7.26 -9.22
N HIS A 61 5.14 6.12 -8.57
CA HIS A 61 6.13 5.03 -8.50
C HIS A 61 5.76 3.84 -9.38
N ARG A 62 4.78 4.00 -10.28
CA ARG A 62 4.23 2.85 -11.02
C ARG A 62 5.30 2.10 -11.80
N ARG A 63 6.26 2.80 -12.40
CA ARG A 63 7.26 2.17 -13.28
C ARG A 63 8.23 1.29 -12.49
N GLU A 64 8.84 1.84 -11.46
CA GLU A 64 9.87 1.20 -10.65
C GLU A 64 9.26 0.18 -9.69
N TRP A 65 8.14 0.49 -9.03
CA TRP A 65 7.53 -0.42 -8.07
C TRP A 65 6.90 -1.65 -8.73
N MET A 66 6.52 -1.56 -10.02
CA MET A 66 6.08 -2.72 -10.81
C MET A 66 7.17 -3.76 -11.05
N GLU A 67 8.45 -3.39 -10.94
CA GLU A 67 9.57 -4.32 -11.14
C GLU A 67 9.62 -5.40 -10.06
N ALA A 68 9.10 -5.10 -8.86
CA ALA A 68 8.91 -6.08 -7.80
C ALA A 68 8.02 -7.21 -8.29
N ARG A 69 8.49 -8.46 -8.20
CA ARG A 69 7.79 -9.68 -8.62
C ARG A 69 7.04 -10.32 -7.47
N THR A 70 7.52 -10.14 -6.25
CA THR A 70 6.92 -10.67 -5.02
C THR A 70 6.44 -9.56 -4.09
N LEU A 71 5.52 -9.89 -3.17
CA LEU A 71 5.11 -8.96 -2.11
C LEU A 71 6.30 -8.49 -1.27
N TRP A 72 7.28 -9.37 -1.02
CA TRP A 72 8.46 -9.01 -0.24
C TRP A 72 9.32 -7.98 -0.96
N GLU A 73 9.57 -8.15 -2.26
CA GLU A 73 10.29 -7.14 -3.06
C GLU A 73 9.53 -5.81 -3.10
N ALA A 74 8.19 -5.84 -3.15
CA ALA A 74 7.37 -4.63 -3.10
C ALA A 74 7.47 -3.92 -1.74
N LEU A 75 7.54 -4.66 -0.63
CA LEU A 75 7.78 -4.12 0.70
C LEU A 75 9.21 -3.57 0.86
N GLN A 76 10.20 -4.24 0.27
CA GLN A 76 11.58 -3.73 0.24
C GLN A 76 11.68 -2.42 -0.55
N TYR A 77 10.95 -2.30 -1.67
CA TYR A 77 10.84 -1.04 -2.40
C TYR A 77 10.26 0.07 -1.52
N PHE A 78 9.21 -0.21 -0.74
CA PHE A 78 8.63 0.76 0.19
C PHE A 78 9.63 1.21 1.25
N VAL A 79 10.35 0.27 1.86
CA VAL A 79 11.42 0.56 2.85
C VAL A 79 12.51 1.46 2.25
N ALA A 80 12.92 1.20 1.00
CA ALA A 80 13.95 1.98 0.33
C ALA A 80 13.53 3.42 -0.04
N HIS A 81 12.25 3.76 0.13
CA HIS A 81 11.67 5.08 -0.16
C HIS A 81 10.90 5.62 1.07
N ASP A 82 11.38 5.30 2.27
CA ASP A 82 10.75 5.70 3.53
C ASP A 82 10.63 7.23 3.70
N ASP A 83 11.60 7.96 3.17
CA ASP A 83 11.61 9.43 3.09
C ASP A 83 10.44 10.01 2.27
N GLN A 84 9.81 9.19 1.42
CA GLN A 84 8.67 9.55 0.58
C GLN A 84 7.33 9.06 1.11
N VAL A 85 7.30 8.46 2.30
CA VAL A 85 6.06 7.93 2.89
C VAL A 85 5.03 9.05 3.07
N HIS A 86 3.81 8.76 2.62
CA HIS A 86 2.67 9.65 2.80
C HIS A 86 2.13 9.53 4.24
N PRO A 87 1.75 10.63 4.92
CA PRO A 87 1.23 10.58 6.30
C PRO A 87 -0.01 9.70 6.49
N ALA A 88 -0.80 9.50 5.44
CA ALA A 88 -1.95 8.59 5.43
C ALA A 88 -1.59 7.10 5.27
N SER A 89 -0.31 6.75 5.20
CA SER A 89 0.09 5.34 5.15
C SER A 89 -0.13 4.65 6.50
N GLU A 90 -0.63 3.43 6.45
CA GLU A 90 -1.01 2.64 7.63
C GLU A 90 0.10 1.70 8.12
N HIS A 91 1.29 1.76 7.51
CA HIS A 91 2.40 0.84 7.78
C HIS A 91 2.75 0.74 9.27
N ARG A 92 2.68 1.84 10.03
CA ARG A 92 2.96 1.80 11.48
C ARG A 92 1.93 0.99 12.27
N MET A 93 0.63 1.14 11.99
CA MET A 93 -0.42 0.30 12.58
C MET A 93 -0.26 -1.17 12.15
N ALA A 94 -0.01 -1.40 10.85
CA ALA A 94 0.17 -2.73 10.29
C ALA A 94 1.43 -3.45 10.84
N LEU A 95 2.42 -2.72 11.32
CA LEU A 95 3.62 -3.23 11.98
C LEU A 95 3.49 -3.29 13.51
N GLY A 96 2.35 -2.91 14.06
CA GLY A 96 2.13 -2.89 15.52
C GLY A 96 2.94 -1.85 16.27
N LEU A 97 3.41 -0.81 15.57
CA LEU A 97 4.13 0.32 16.17
C LEU A 97 3.15 1.37 16.73
N ASP A 98 1.97 1.46 16.12
CA ASP A 98 0.87 2.31 16.56
C ASP A 98 -0.38 1.46 16.87
N ALA A 99 -1.38 2.04 17.55
CA ALA A 99 -2.60 1.33 17.95
C ALA A 99 -3.40 0.81 16.74
N ASP A 100 -3.57 -0.50 16.65
CA ASP A 100 -4.25 -1.16 15.54
C ASP A 100 -5.77 -1.32 15.81
N SER A 101 -6.53 -0.25 15.57
CA SER A 101 -7.99 -0.27 15.76
C SER A 101 -8.74 -1.05 14.67
N PHE A 102 -8.07 -1.43 13.58
CA PHE A 102 -8.68 -2.02 12.39
C PHE A 102 -8.24 -3.47 12.12
N GLY A 103 -7.34 -4.02 12.95
CA GLY A 103 -6.79 -5.36 12.78
C GLY A 103 -5.92 -5.49 11.54
N LEU A 104 -5.12 -4.46 11.23
CA LEU A 104 -4.18 -4.42 10.10
C LEU A 104 -2.94 -5.28 10.34
N MET A 105 -2.45 -5.36 11.58
CA MET A 105 -1.27 -6.14 11.92
C MET A 105 -1.46 -7.63 11.64
N PRO A 106 -2.56 -8.28 12.07
CA PRO A 106 -2.86 -9.64 11.67
C PRO A 106 -2.92 -9.85 10.16
N THR A 107 -3.44 -8.89 9.39
CA THR A 107 -3.49 -8.98 7.92
C THR A 107 -2.09 -8.98 7.31
N LEU A 108 -1.23 -8.04 7.71
CA LEU A 108 0.15 -8.01 7.21
C LEU A 108 0.91 -9.29 7.59
N LEU A 109 0.78 -9.71 8.85
CA LEU A 109 1.42 -10.92 9.35
C LEU A 109 0.96 -12.19 8.63
N ALA A 110 -0.29 -12.26 8.18
CA ALA A 110 -0.78 -13.39 7.38
C ALA A 110 -0.22 -13.38 5.95
N ALA A 111 0.10 -12.20 5.41
CA ALA A 111 0.61 -12.02 4.05
C ALA A 111 2.13 -12.26 3.93
N VAL A 112 2.88 -12.16 5.04
CA VAL A 112 4.33 -12.37 5.06
C VAL A 112 4.74 -13.41 6.10
N THR A 113 5.99 -13.89 6.06
CA THR A 113 6.49 -14.77 7.13
C THR A 113 6.73 -13.97 8.42
N ARG A 114 6.66 -14.63 9.58
CA ARG A 114 7.00 -13.99 10.87
C ARG A 114 8.38 -13.32 10.85
N VAL A 115 9.37 -13.96 10.21
CA VAL A 115 10.73 -13.41 10.08
C VAL A 115 10.71 -12.10 9.30
N ARG A 116 10.02 -12.05 8.15
CA ARG A 116 9.88 -10.84 7.32
C ARG A 116 9.12 -9.73 8.04
N PHE A 117 8.08 -10.10 8.77
CA PHE A 117 7.32 -9.16 9.59
C PHE A 117 8.23 -8.48 10.63
N ASN A 118 9.01 -9.27 11.38
CA ASN A 118 9.92 -8.74 12.39
C ASN A 118 10.97 -7.81 11.79
N LEU A 119 11.54 -8.15 10.62
CA LEU A 119 12.50 -7.28 9.93
C LEU A 119 11.91 -5.91 9.57
N LEU A 120 10.66 -5.87 9.10
CA LEU A 120 9.99 -4.60 8.81
C LEU A 120 9.71 -3.82 10.10
N GLN A 121 9.26 -4.50 11.14
CA GLN A 121 8.94 -3.88 12.42
C GLN A 121 10.20 -3.28 13.08
N GLU A 122 11.32 -4.00 13.06
CA GLU A 122 12.62 -3.53 13.55
C GLU A 122 13.08 -2.30 12.78
N TYR A 123 13.02 -2.32 11.44
CA TYR A 123 13.36 -1.16 10.61
C TYR A 123 12.56 0.08 11.03
N PHE A 124 11.22 0.02 10.99
CA PHE A 124 10.37 1.19 11.24
C PHE A 124 10.25 1.58 12.72
N ALA A 125 10.78 0.79 13.65
CA ALA A 125 10.91 1.17 15.05
C ALA A 125 12.06 2.18 15.27
N GLU A 126 13.03 2.22 14.35
CA GLU A 126 14.22 3.07 14.43
C GLU A 126 14.10 4.38 13.63
N VAL A 127 13.09 4.50 12.75
CA VAL A 127 12.81 5.67 11.90
C VAL A 127 11.66 6.51 12.47
#